data_AF-A0A3M6R1L6-F1
#
_entry.id   AF-A0A3M6R1L6-F1
#
_cell.length_a   1.000
_cell.length_b   1.000
_cell.length_c   1.000
_cell.angle_alpha   90.00
_cell.angle_beta   90.00
_cell.angle_gamma   90.00
#
_symmetry.space_group_name_H-M   'P 1'
#
loop_
_entity.id
_entity.type
_entity.pdbx_description
1 polymer ?
#
loop_
_entity_poly.entity_id
_entity_poly.type
_entity_poly.pdbx_seq_one_letter_code
_entity_poly.pdbx_strand_id
1 'polypeptide(L)'
;MTFLQLLGIAALTVVLLCVLLLLALRYALPWWIKRKLLANLGAAELVTPVAARVRLQRQNLQWQQEGMPALVQALKQVGYQSAGRYEVDALPFMQLWAGTHADGSFAVAYDHPQLPPWFDLARRNRQGVHAGVSTSLVPDPAFIPDEWNILHDAGLTPRQAHEALHQLALPGEPLPIQPRSFAKAYEIMYAMSADHALAGPPPTLQAMLDKSARLARAIGKPPPAPTPEQQNIALEHQRLTWRSALDEALLDHFLHSGALSAVEFEQVRDTVCIVHERLTQEEVIDIALRASPLHAPNPAMAQALEACRSSADARFDAIQNLLPPSQRLRWLGQVSLPLPARIYDSRPAYAPDEDEQDDGPLPAPGQP
;
A
#
# COMPACT_ATOMS: atom_id res chain seq x y z
N MET A 1 -37.74 -29.70 45.97
CA MET A 1 -37.49 -28.25 45.84
C MET A 1 -38.81 -27.56 45.55
N THR A 2 -39.12 -26.49 46.27
CA THR A 2 -40.34 -25.70 46.03
C THR A 2 -40.08 -24.67 44.92
N PHE A 3 -41.13 -24.25 44.20
CA PHE A 3 -41.06 -23.26 43.12
C PHE A 3 -40.35 -21.95 43.55
N LEU A 4 -40.56 -21.50 44.79
CA LEU A 4 -39.87 -20.35 45.37
C LEU A 4 -38.36 -20.54 45.51
N GLN A 5 -37.88 -21.76 45.78
CA GLN A 5 -36.44 -22.05 45.86
C GLN A 5 -35.77 -21.97 44.48
N LEU A 6 -36.45 -22.47 43.44
CA LEU A 6 -35.97 -22.35 42.06
C LEU A 6 -35.91 -20.88 41.60
N LEU A 7 -36.96 -20.11 41.91
CA LEU A 7 -37.01 -18.67 41.59
C LEU A 7 -35.92 -17.88 42.34
N GLY A 8 -35.70 -18.19 43.62
CA GLY A 8 -34.65 -17.57 44.43
C GLY A 8 -33.24 -17.87 43.91
N ILE A 9 -32.97 -19.11 43.50
CA ILE A 9 -31.68 -19.50 42.91
C ILE A 9 -31.47 -18.81 41.56
N ALA A 10 -32.50 -18.74 40.71
CA ALA A 10 -32.42 -18.06 39.43
C ALA A 10 -32.11 -16.56 39.60
N ALA A 11 -32.82 -15.88 40.49
CA ALA A 11 -32.57 -14.47 40.80
C ALA A 11 -31.16 -14.22 41.33
N LEU A 12 -30.68 -15.07 42.26
CA LEU A 12 -29.32 -14.97 42.81
C LEU A 12 -28.26 -15.17 41.72
N THR A 13 -28.48 -16.12 40.80
CA THR A 13 -27.57 -16.43 39.70
C THR A 13 -27.46 -15.24 38.73
N VAL A 14 -28.59 -14.60 38.40
CA VAL A 14 -28.60 -13.40 37.55
C VAL A 14 -27.85 -12.24 38.21
N VAL A 15 -28.08 -12.00 39.51
CA VAL A 15 -27.37 -10.96 40.25
C VAL A 15 -25.86 -11.26 40.29
N LEU A 16 -25.47 -12.51 40.53
CA LEU A 16 -24.06 -12.92 40.54
C LEU A 16 -23.41 -12.71 39.16
N LEU A 17 -24.09 -13.08 38.06
CA LEU A 17 -23.62 -12.84 36.69
C LEU A 17 -23.44 -11.35 36.40
N CYS A 18 -24.39 -10.51 36.81
CA CYS A 18 -24.28 -9.06 36.66
C CYS A 18 -23.09 -8.49 37.45
N VAL A 19 -22.87 -8.96 38.69
CA VAL A 19 -21.71 -8.53 39.50
C VAL A 19 -20.41 -8.99 38.86
N LEU A 20 -20.31 -10.24 38.39
CA LEU A 20 -19.14 -10.77 37.69
C LEU A 20 -18.86 -10.00 36.39
N LEU A 21 -19.91 -9.66 35.63
CA LEU A 21 -19.78 -8.83 34.43
C LEU A 21 -19.28 -7.43 34.77
N LEU A 22 -19.82 -6.78 35.80
CA LEU A 22 -19.37 -5.46 36.24
C LEU A 22 -17.92 -5.48 36.75
N LEU A 23 -17.52 -6.53 37.46
CA LEU A 23 -16.13 -6.74 37.89
C LEU A 23 -15.21 -6.96 36.68
N ALA A 24 -15.62 -7.77 35.71
CA ALA A 24 -14.88 -7.96 34.46
C ALA A 24 -14.74 -6.65 33.68
N LEU A 25 -15.81 -5.85 33.57
CA LEU A 25 -15.79 -4.54 32.91
C LEU A 25 -14.89 -3.53 33.64
N ARG A 26 -14.86 -3.57 34.97
CA ARG A 26 -14.09 -2.62 35.79
C ARG A 26 -12.61 -2.96 35.88
N TYR A 27 -12.25 -4.24 35.90
CA TYR A 27 -10.88 -4.68 36.16
C TYR A 27 -10.23 -5.39 34.97
N ALA A 28 -10.94 -6.30 34.30
CA ALA A 28 -10.36 -7.07 33.19
C ALA A 28 -10.33 -6.26 31.89
N LEU A 29 -11.38 -5.49 31.59
CA LEU A 29 -11.46 -4.72 30.34
C LEU A 29 -10.37 -3.64 30.24
N PRO A 30 -10.10 -2.79 31.25
CA PRO A 30 -9.05 -1.78 31.15
C PRO A 30 -7.65 -2.41 31.06
N TRP A 31 -7.44 -3.53 31.75
CA TRP A 31 -6.18 -4.28 31.67
C TRP A 31 -5.99 -4.89 30.27
N TRP A 32 -7.03 -5.49 29.71
CA TRP A 32 -7.02 -6.07 28.36
C TRP A 32 -6.81 -4.99 27.29
N ILE A 33 -7.50 -3.85 27.38
CA ILE A 33 -7.30 -2.69 26.49
C ILE A 33 -5.88 -2.17 26.59
N LYS A 34 -5.34 -1.95 27.80
CA LYS A 34 -3.95 -1.50 27.99
C LYS A 34 -2.95 -2.47 27.36
N ARG A 35 -3.14 -3.77 27.56
CA ARG A 35 -2.28 -4.80 26.97
C ARG A 35 -2.33 -4.76 25.45
N LYS A 36 -3.52 -4.66 24.85
CA LYS A 36 -3.67 -4.53 23.39
C LYS A 36 -3.05 -3.25 22.84
N LEU A 37 -3.21 -2.14 23.55
CA LEU A 37 -2.65 -0.85 23.15
C LEU A 37 -1.12 -0.86 23.20
N LEU A 38 -0.52 -1.44 24.25
CA LEU A 38 0.93 -1.65 24.33
C LEU A 38 1.46 -2.61 23.25
N ALA A 39 0.71 -3.66 22.94
CA ALA A 39 1.07 -4.57 21.85
C ALA A 39 1.04 -3.84 20.49
N ASN A 40 0.00 -3.04 20.22
CA ASN A 40 -0.11 -2.27 18.99
C ASN A 40 0.98 -1.18 18.86
N LEU A 41 1.32 -0.50 19.96
CA LEU A 41 2.40 0.50 19.95
C LEU A 41 3.76 -0.15 19.63
N GLY A 42 4.08 -1.28 20.27
CA GLY A 42 5.33 -2.01 19.97
C GLY A 42 5.33 -2.65 18.58
N ALA A 43 4.17 -3.01 18.05
CA ALA A 43 4.05 -3.48 16.66
C ALA A 43 4.26 -2.34 15.65
N ALA A 44 3.78 -1.13 15.94
CA ALA A 44 3.91 0.02 15.05
C ALA A 44 5.38 0.40 14.76
N GLU A 45 6.29 0.17 15.70
CA GLU A 45 7.74 0.39 15.50
C GLU A 45 8.37 -0.59 14.49
N LEU A 46 7.73 -1.73 14.22
CA LEU A 46 8.19 -2.74 13.26
C LEU A 46 7.62 -2.52 11.86
N VAL A 47 6.51 -1.81 11.75
CA VAL A 47 5.81 -1.57 10.48
C VAL A 47 6.55 -0.49 9.71
N THR A 48 6.89 -0.77 8.46
CA THR A 48 7.36 0.26 7.53
C THR A 48 6.25 0.59 6.54
N PRO A 49 5.73 1.83 6.53
CA PRO A 49 4.67 2.19 5.59
C PRO A 49 5.17 1.97 4.16
N VAL A 50 4.33 1.32 3.35
CA VAL A 50 4.52 1.19 1.91
C VAL A 50 3.43 2.01 1.27
N ALA A 51 3.82 3.03 0.51
CA ALA A 51 2.91 3.81 -0.29
C ALA A 51 3.11 3.43 -1.76
N ALA A 52 2.02 3.22 -2.48
CA ALA A 52 2.09 2.95 -3.92
C ALA A 52 2.62 4.17 -4.67
N ARG A 53 2.10 5.33 -4.26
CA ARG A 53 2.38 6.63 -4.86
C ARG A 53 2.66 7.64 -3.75
N VAL A 54 3.40 8.66 -4.10
CA VAL A 54 3.65 9.82 -3.24
C VAL A 54 3.32 11.09 -4.00
N ARG A 55 2.95 12.14 -3.29
CA ARG A 55 2.89 13.49 -3.83
C ARG A 55 3.78 14.40 -3.01
N LEU A 56 4.58 15.20 -3.72
CA LEU A 56 5.46 16.16 -3.10
C LEU A 56 4.77 17.51 -2.96
N GLN A 57 4.46 17.87 -1.71
CA GLN A 57 3.84 19.16 -1.40
C GLN A 57 4.91 20.17 -1.02
N ARG A 58 5.09 21.19 -1.86
CA ARG A 58 6.09 22.23 -1.59
C ARG A 58 5.66 23.07 -0.38
N GLN A 59 6.51 23.15 0.63
CA GLN A 59 6.22 23.89 1.86
C GLN A 59 7.46 24.63 2.38
N ASN A 60 7.23 25.67 3.19
CA ASN A 60 8.29 26.38 3.91
C ASN A 60 8.41 25.81 5.33
N LEU A 61 9.08 24.66 5.44
CA LEU A 61 9.15 23.88 6.68
C LEU A 61 10.33 24.32 7.56
N GLN A 62 10.30 23.99 8.85
CA GLN A 62 11.50 24.00 9.69
C GLN A 62 12.22 22.65 9.57
N TRP A 63 13.55 22.65 9.70
CA TRP A 63 14.30 21.39 9.72
C TRP A 63 14.00 20.62 11.00
N GLN A 64 13.83 19.31 10.89
CA GLN A 64 13.55 18.44 12.03
C GLN A 64 14.87 17.99 12.68
N GLN A 65 15.91 17.77 11.87
CA GLN A 65 17.25 17.41 12.34
C GLN A 65 18.24 18.59 12.29
N GLU A 66 19.05 18.73 13.35
CA GLU A 66 20.09 19.77 13.46
C GLU A 66 21.18 19.65 12.39
N GLY A 67 21.45 18.43 11.89
CA GLY A 67 22.45 18.17 10.83
C GLY A 67 22.00 18.58 9.43
N MET A 68 20.70 18.80 9.22
CA MET A 68 20.13 19.01 7.89
C MET A 68 20.59 20.31 7.21
N PRO A 69 20.68 21.47 7.89
CA PRO A 69 21.25 22.69 7.31
C PRO A 69 22.66 22.50 6.76
N ALA A 70 23.53 21.80 7.50
CA ALA A 70 24.92 21.57 7.10
C ALA A 70 24.99 20.66 5.87
N LEU A 71 24.18 19.60 5.83
CA LEU A 71 24.07 18.70 4.66
C LEU A 71 23.61 19.45 3.40
N VAL A 72 22.54 20.25 3.52
CA VAL A 72 22.02 21.05 2.40
C VAL A 72 23.07 22.06 1.92
N GLN A 73 23.80 22.69 2.84
CA GLN A 73 24.87 23.62 2.47
C GLN A 73 26.01 22.92 1.75
N ALA A 74 26.40 21.72 2.16
CA ALA A 74 27.41 20.92 1.48
C ALA A 74 26.97 20.52 0.06
N LEU A 75 25.70 20.14 -0.13
CA LEU A 75 25.13 19.87 -1.47
C LEU A 75 25.17 21.13 -2.36
N LYS A 76 24.82 22.30 -1.81
CA LYS A 76 24.91 23.57 -2.54
C LYS A 76 26.36 23.92 -2.92
N GLN A 77 27.33 23.64 -2.06
CA GLN A 77 28.75 23.86 -2.34
C GLN A 77 29.29 22.96 -3.46
N VAL A 78 28.69 21.78 -3.68
CA VAL A 78 28.99 20.91 -4.82
C VAL A 78 28.40 21.47 -6.13
N GLY A 79 27.35 22.31 -6.04
CA GLY A 79 26.75 22.99 -7.18
C GLY A 79 25.24 22.78 -7.33
N TYR A 80 24.61 22.00 -6.44
CA TYR A 80 23.17 21.75 -6.53
C TYR A 80 22.36 23.00 -6.18
N GLN A 81 21.48 23.41 -7.09
CA GLN A 81 20.56 24.53 -6.90
C GLN A 81 19.24 24.03 -6.32
N SER A 82 18.68 24.76 -5.36
CA SER A 82 17.46 24.35 -4.66
C SER A 82 16.27 24.26 -5.62
N ALA A 83 15.66 23.07 -5.72
CA ALA A 83 14.38 22.87 -6.38
C ALA A 83 13.20 23.11 -5.42
N GLY A 84 13.38 22.83 -4.13
CA GLY A 84 12.40 23.15 -3.11
C GLY A 84 12.59 22.37 -1.83
N ARG A 85 11.67 22.60 -0.89
CA ARG A 85 11.45 21.75 0.27
C ARG A 85 10.05 21.19 0.19
N TYR A 86 9.92 19.90 0.50
CA TYR A 86 8.69 19.15 0.29
C TYR A 86 8.34 18.32 1.52
N GLU A 87 7.05 18.24 1.80
CA GLU A 87 6.48 17.17 2.60
C GLU A 87 6.02 16.04 1.65
N VAL A 88 6.09 14.80 2.13
CA VAL A 88 5.63 13.61 1.39
C VAL A 88 4.33 13.13 2.03
N ASP A 89 3.21 13.27 1.32
CA ASP A 89 1.87 13.01 1.86
C ASP A 89 1.67 11.59 2.42
N ALA A 90 2.17 10.58 1.71
CA ALA A 90 1.97 9.18 2.06
C ALA A 90 3.02 8.63 3.04
N LEU A 91 4.08 9.41 3.36
CA LEU A 91 5.14 9.02 4.28
C LEU A 91 5.18 9.98 5.48
N PRO A 92 4.56 9.61 6.61
CA PRO A 92 4.45 10.47 7.78
C PRO A 92 5.81 11.03 8.23
N PHE A 93 5.83 12.32 8.55
CA PHE A 93 7.01 13.06 9.04
C PHE A 93 8.20 13.12 8.08
N MET A 94 8.10 12.59 6.85
CA MET A 94 9.15 12.67 5.87
C MET A 94 9.17 14.06 5.21
N GLN A 95 10.28 14.77 5.37
CA GLN A 95 10.54 16.00 4.64
C GLN A 95 11.74 15.83 3.71
N LEU A 96 11.70 16.48 2.56
CA LEU A 96 12.76 16.45 1.56
C LEU A 96 13.27 17.86 1.30
N TRP A 97 14.58 18.02 1.22
CA TRP A 97 15.17 19.07 0.41
C TRP A 97 15.55 18.49 -0.95
N ALA A 98 15.22 19.20 -2.02
CA ALA A 98 15.59 18.82 -3.37
C ALA A 98 16.52 19.83 -4.01
N GLY A 99 17.50 19.33 -4.75
CA GLY A 99 18.41 20.11 -5.57
C GLY A 99 18.56 19.56 -6.98
N THR A 100 18.84 20.43 -7.94
CA THR A 100 19.18 20.06 -9.33
C THR A 100 20.54 20.64 -9.69
N HIS A 101 21.31 19.94 -10.51
CA HIS A 101 22.64 20.34 -10.94
C HIS A 101 22.71 20.59 -12.45
N ALA A 102 23.69 21.37 -12.90
CA ALA A 102 23.83 21.77 -14.29
C ALA A 102 24.18 20.60 -15.25
N ASP A 103 24.78 19.54 -14.72
CA ASP A 103 25.06 18.28 -15.44
C ASP A 103 23.83 17.38 -15.60
N GLY A 104 22.66 17.82 -15.13
CA GLY A 104 21.41 17.08 -15.18
C GLY A 104 21.17 16.11 -14.03
N SER A 105 22.09 15.99 -13.07
CA SER A 105 21.86 15.23 -11.84
C SER A 105 20.96 15.97 -10.86
N PHE A 106 20.36 15.24 -9.92
CA PHE A 106 19.55 15.81 -8.85
C PHE A 106 19.91 15.19 -7.51
N ALA A 107 19.65 15.95 -6.46
CA ALA A 107 19.88 15.57 -5.07
C ALA A 107 18.55 15.56 -4.32
N VAL A 108 18.39 14.59 -3.45
CA VAL A 108 17.30 14.51 -2.47
C VAL A 108 17.92 14.28 -1.12
N ALA A 109 17.76 15.23 -0.21
CA ALA A 109 18.18 15.07 1.17
C ALA A 109 16.94 14.89 2.05
N TYR A 110 16.96 13.85 2.86
CA TYR A 110 15.83 13.36 3.64
C TYR A 110 15.97 13.81 5.09
N ASP A 111 14.90 14.35 5.64
CA ASP A 111 14.81 14.88 6.99
C ASP A 111 13.62 14.22 7.71
N HIS A 112 13.93 13.39 8.70
CA HIS A 112 12.97 12.62 9.47
C HIS A 112 13.29 12.78 10.97
N PRO A 113 12.29 12.90 11.87
CA PRO A 113 12.55 13.28 13.27
C PRO A 113 13.28 12.20 14.08
N GLN A 114 13.26 10.95 13.61
CA GLN A 114 13.86 9.81 14.31
C GLN A 114 15.15 9.27 13.67
N LEU A 115 15.51 9.77 12.49
CA LEU A 115 16.66 9.27 11.73
C LEU A 115 17.63 10.42 11.45
N PRO A 116 18.95 10.18 11.50
CA PRO A 116 19.92 11.18 11.08
C PRO A 116 19.70 11.52 9.60
N PRO A 117 19.99 12.75 9.15
CA PRO A 117 19.84 13.12 7.74
C PRO A 117 20.66 12.22 6.82
N TRP A 118 20.08 11.85 5.69
CA TRP A 118 20.77 11.17 4.59
C TRP A 118 20.40 11.83 3.26
N PHE A 119 21.08 11.45 2.19
CA PHE A 119 20.78 11.96 0.86
C PHE A 119 21.05 10.93 -0.23
N ASP A 120 20.32 11.11 -1.33
CA ASP A 120 20.51 10.40 -2.58
C ASP A 120 20.87 11.41 -3.67
N LEU A 121 21.81 11.03 -4.53
CA LEU A 121 22.11 11.72 -5.78
C LEU A 121 21.76 10.80 -6.93
N ALA A 122 21.14 11.31 -7.98
CA ALA A 122 20.80 10.47 -9.12
C ALA A 122 20.86 11.23 -10.44
N ARG A 123 21.11 10.45 -11.50
CA ARG A 123 20.90 10.83 -12.90
C ARG A 123 19.88 9.85 -13.47
N ARG A 124 19.08 10.32 -14.42
CA ARG A 124 18.12 9.47 -15.14
C ARG A 124 18.27 9.64 -16.64
N ASN A 125 17.88 8.64 -17.40
CA ASN A 125 17.74 8.77 -18.85
C ASN A 125 16.27 8.98 -19.25
N ARG A 126 15.99 9.05 -20.56
CA ARG A 126 14.61 9.19 -21.08
C ARG A 126 13.72 7.97 -20.84
N GLN A 127 14.30 6.80 -20.61
CA GLN A 127 13.58 5.56 -20.34
C GLN A 127 13.23 5.39 -18.85
N GLY A 128 13.63 6.34 -17.99
CA GLY A 128 13.42 6.22 -16.55
C GLY A 128 14.39 5.26 -15.87
N VAL A 129 15.51 4.90 -16.51
CA VAL A 129 16.60 4.18 -15.86
C VAL A 129 17.45 5.17 -15.06
N HIS A 130 17.84 4.76 -13.85
CA HIS A 130 18.59 5.60 -12.94
C HIS A 130 20.00 5.07 -12.68
N ALA A 131 20.94 6.00 -12.56
CA ALA A 131 22.21 5.77 -11.89
C ALA A 131 22.23 6.66 -10.65
N GLY A 132 22.61 6.13 -9.49
CA GLY A 132 22.45 6.84 -8.23
C GLY A 132 23.46 6.47 -7.16
N VAL A 133 23.64 7.38 -6.21
CA VAL A 133 24.42 7.17 -5.00
C VAL A 133 23.52 7.46 -3.82
N SER A 134 23.39 6.51 -2.90
CA SER A 134 22.60 6.66 -1.69
C SER A 134 23.49 6.59 -0.45
N THR A 135 23.24 7.51 0.48
CA THR A 135 23.86 7.50 1.83
C THR A 135 22.89 7.04 2.90
N SER A 136 21.75 6.43 2.53
CA SER A 136 20.82 5.85 3.50
C SER A 136 21.57 4.91 4.47
N LEU A 137 21.14 4.85 5.72
CA LEU A 137 21.76 3.94 6.69
C LEU A 137 21.34 2.47 6.50
N VAL A 138 20.17 2.27 5.90
CA VAL A 138 19.62 0.94 5.65
C VAL A 138 19.06 0.93 4.23
N PRO A 139 19.82 0.41 3.26
CA PRO A 139 19.31 0.26 1.91
C PRO A 139 18.20 -0.78 1.92
N ASP A 140 17.14 -0.51 1.15
CA ASP A 140 16.09 -1.48 0.90
C ASP A 140 16.18 -1.95 -0.55
N PRO A 141 16.86 -3.09 -0.82
CA PRO A 141 17.06 -3.56 -2.19
C PRO A 141 15.74 -3.90 -2.89
N ALA A 142 14.65 -4.13 -2.15
CA ALA A 142 13.35 -4.36 -2.74
C ALA A 142 12.81 -3.14 -3.51
N PHE A 143 13.34 -1.94 -3.25
CA PHE A 143 12.95 -0.70 -3.92
C PHE A 143 13.92 -0.30 -5.05
N ILE A 144 14.85 -1.17 -5.45
CA ILE A 144 15.84 -0.86 -6.47
C ILE A 144 15.57 -1.77 -7.69
N PRO A 145 14.93 -1.25 -8.75
CA PRO A 145 14.80 -1.96 -10.02
C PRO A 145 16.13 -2.50 -10.54
N ASP A 146 16.12 -3.69 -11.15
CA ASP A 146 17.31 -4.41 -11.60
C ASP A 146 18.12 -3.60 -12.64
N GLU A 147 17.45 -2.79 -13.44
CA GLU A 147 18.08 -1.93 -14.44
C GLU A 147 18.72 -0.66 -13.85
N TRP A 148 18.49 -0.36 -12.56
CA TRP A 148 19.09 0.79 -11.90
C TRP A 148 20.48 0.46 -11.36
N ASN A 149 21.42 1.39 -11.54
CA ASN A 149 22.78 1.26 -11.05
C ASN A 149 22.99 2.15 -9.83
N ILE A 150 22.76 1.59 -8.63
CA ILE A 150 22.82 2.33 -7.37
C ILE A 150 24.04 1.91 -6.55
N LEU A 151 24.95 2.85 -6.28
CA LEU A 151 25.98 2.70 -5.27
C LEU A 151 25.41 3.10 -3.91
N HIS A 152 25.65 2.26 -2.90
CA HIS A 152 25.24 2.55 -1.54
C HIS A 152 26.44 2.63 -0.62
N ASP A 153 26.64 3.78 0.02
CA ASP A 153 27.70 4.01 1.00
C ASP A 153 27.34 5.19 1.91
N ALA A 154 26.95 4.88 3.15
CA ALA A 154 26.57 5.85 4.17
C ALA A 154 27.71 6.78 4.61
N GLY A 155 28.98 6.45 4.30
CA GLY A 155 30.15 7.25 4.66
C GLY A 155 30.47 8.39 3.70
N LEU A 156 29.81 8.45 2.53
CA LEU A 156 30.15 9.43 1.51
C LEU A 156 29.69 10.84 1.86
N THR A 157 30.60 11.80 1.72
CA THR A 157 30.25 13.22 1.70
C THR A 157 29.54 13.59 0.38
N PRO A 158 28.77 14.69 0.34
CA PRO A 158 28.13 15.16 -0.90
C PRO A 158 29.08 15.31 -2.10
N ARG A 159 30.33 15.74 -1.86
CA ARG A 159 31.35 15.85 -2.92
C ARG A 159 31.77 14.48 -3.45
N GLN A 160 32.12 13.56 -2.56
CA GLN A 160 32.53 12.19 -2.94
C GLN A 160 31.38 11.45 -3.62
N ALA A 161 30.14 11.61 -3.14
CA ALA A 161 28.97 11.01 -3.76
C ALA A 161 28.73 11.57 -5.17
N HIS A 162 28.93 12.87 -5.39
CA HIS A 162 28.81 13.46 -6.73
C HIS A 162 29.89 12.95 -7.69
N GLU A 163 31.14 12.83 -7.22
CA GLU A 163 32.23 12.23 -7.99
C GLU A 163 31.94 10.75 -8.32
N ALA A 164 31.48 9.97 -7.35
CA ALA A 164 31.11 8.57 -7.51
C ALA A 164 29.93 8.39 -8.49
N LEU A 165 28.93 9.27 -8.42
CA LEU A 165 27.78 9.26 -9.34
C LEU A 165 28.22 9.33 -10.80
N HIS A 166 29.26 10.11 -11.12
CA HIS A 166 29.79 10.22 -12.48
C HIS A 166 30.58 9.00 -12.95
N GLN A 167 31.05 8.17 -12.03
CA GLN A 167 31.69 6.88 -12.35
C GLN A 167 30.67 5.77 -12.63
N LEU A 168 29.41 5.95 -12.21
CA LEU A 168 28.35 4.99 -12.49
C LEU A 168 27.92 5.07 -13.96
N ALA A 169 27.82 3.92 -14.60
CA ALA A 169 27.26 3.82 -15.94
C ALA A 169 25.75 4.15 -15.90
N LEU A 170 25.32 5.03 -16.80
CA LEU A 170 23.91 5.29 -17.11
C LEU A 170 23.71 4.96 -18.60
N PRO A 171 22.79 4.04 -18.95
CA PRO A 171 22.53 3.75 -20.35
C PRO A 171 21.88 4.95 -21.04
N GLY A 172 22.40 5.36 -22.20
CA GLY A 172 21.86 6.47 -22.99
C GLY A 172 22.18 7.87 -22.43
N GLU A 173 21.55 8.88 -23.02
CA GLU A 173 21.78 10.28 -22.63
C GLU A 173 21.06 10.63 -21.31
N PRO A 174 21.74 11.32 -20.37
CA PRO A 174 21.10 11.89 -19.21
C PRO A 174 19.97 12.85 -19.61
N LEU A 175 18.84 12.76 -18.91
CA LEU A 175 17.70 13.67 -19.03
C LEU A 175 17.72 14.65 -17.85
N PRO A 176 18.12 15.92 -18.07
CA PRO A 176 18.18 16.91 -17.01
C PRO A 176 16.82 17.16 -16.37
N ILE A 177 16.81 17.34 -15.06
CA ILE A 177 15.62 17.74 -14.31
C ILE A 177 15.71 19.24 -14.00
N GLN A 178 14.70 19.99 -14.44
CA GLN A 178 14.59 21.40 -14.08
C GLN A 178 13.97 21.54 -12.67
N PRO A 179 14.34 22.57 -11.89
CA PRO A 179 13.76 22.83 -10.56
C PRO A 179 12.23 22.77 -10.52
N ARG A 180 11.57 23.38 -11.50
CA ARG A 180 10.09 23.44 -11.61
C ARG A 180 9.42 22.08 -11.86
N SER A 181 10.14 21.14 -12.46
CA SER A 181 9.63 19.80 -12.81
C SER A 181 10.11 18.73 -11.83
N PHE A 182 10.90 19.09 -10.82
CA PHE A 182 11.50 18.14 -9.88
C PHE A 182 10.45 17.27 -9.21
N ALA A 183 9.38 17.88 -8.66
CA ALA A 183 8.35 17.15 -7.92
C ALA A 183 7.76 15.99 -8.75
N LYS A 184 7.25 16.31 -9.94
CA LYS A 184 6.68 15.31 -10.84
C LYS A 184 7.70 14.25 -11.27
N ALA A 185 8.95 14.64 -11.51
CA ALA A 185 10.01 13.72 -11.88
C ALA A 185 10.35 12.73 -10.75
N TYR A 186 10.38 13.21 -9.51
CA TYR A 186 10.60 12.39 -8.31
C TYR A 186 9.42 11.43 -8.07
N GLU A 187 8.18 11.92 -8.18
CA GLU A 187 6.98 11.08 -8.01
C GLU A 187 6.93 9.92 -9.01
N ILE A 188 7.31 10.16 -10.27
CA ILE A 188 7.43 9.09 -11.28
C ILE A 188 8.52 8.08 -10.90
N MET A 189 9.71 8.56 -10.51
CA MET A 189 10.80 7.68 -10.06
C MET A 189 10.38 6.84 -8.86
N TYR A 190 9.73 7.45 -7.86
CA TYR A 190 9.22 6.74 -6.70
C TYR A 190 8.19 5.68 -7.12
N ALA A 191 7.26 6.01 -8.00
CA ALA A 191 6.27 5.04 -8.49
C ALA A 191 6.92 3.83 -9.15
N MET A 192 7.96 4.03 -9.98
CA MET A 192 8.71 2.92 -10.60
C MET A 192 9.39 2.03 -9.56
N SER A 193 10.03 2.63 -8.56
CA SER A 193 10.66 1.93 -7.43
C SER A 193 9.65 1.17 -6.57
N ALA A 194 8.50 1.80 -6.28
CA ALA A 194 7.41 1.19 -5.52
C ALA A 194 6.74 0.05 -6.29
N ASP A 195 6.50 0.22 -7.60
CA ASP A 195 5.94 -0.84 -8.44
C ASP A 195 6.86 -2.08 -8.46
N HIS A 196 8.18 -1.87 -8.56
CA HIS A 196 9.15 -2.97 -8.46
C HIS A 196 9.06 -3.68 -7.10
N ALA A 197 9.01 -2.93 -6.00
CA ALA A 197 8.86 -3.49 -4.66
C ALA A 197 7.54 -4.28 -4.49
N LEU A 198 6.44 -3.76 -5.04
CA LEU A 198 5.11 -4.36 -4.97
C LEU A 198 4.95 -5.58 -5.88
N ALA A 199 5.73 -5.70 -6.96
CA ALA A 199 5.81 -6.90 -7.78
C ALA A 199 6.44 -8.09 -7.02
N GLY A 200 7.29 -7.79 -6.04
CA GLY A 200 7.94 -8.75 -5.16
C GLY A 200 6.98 -9.62 -4.32
N PRO A 201 7.50 -10.61 -3.58
CA PRO A 201 6.68 -11.44 -2.70
C PRO A 201 6.08 -10.60 -1.54
N PRO A 202 4.93 -11.01 -0.99
CA PRO A 202 4.35 -10.36 0.17
C PRO A 202 5.31 -10.31 1.37
N PRO A 203 5.18 -9.30 2.26
CA PRO A 203 6.01 -9.18 3.45
C PRO A 203 6.02 -10.46 4.30
N THR A 204 7.22 -10.83 4.75
CA THR A 204 7.45 -11.96 5.66
C THR A 204 7.93 -11.46 7.02
N LEU A 205 7.65 -12.24 8.07
CA LEU A 205 8.11 -11.92 9.42
C LEU A 205 9.64 -11.77 9.48
N GLN A 206 10.36 -12.70 8.85
CA GLN A 206 11.82 -12.70 8.83
C GLN A 206 12.37 -11.42 8.19
N ALA A 207 11.87 -11.04 7.01
CA ALA A 207 12.33 -9.83 6.32
C ALA A 207 12.05 -8.55 7.14
N MET A 208 10.89 -8.48 7.78
CA MET A 208 10.51 -7.36 8.67
C MET A 208 11.45 -7.26 9.88
N LEU A 209 11.70 -8.38 10.56
CA LEU A 209 12.62 -8.44 11.72
C LEU A 209 14.05 -8.09 11.31
N ASP A 210 14.52 -8.59 10.17
CA ASP A 210 15.86 -8.28 9.67
C ASP A 210 16.01 -6.79 9.33
N LYS A 211 15.00 -6.17 8.72
CA LYS A 211 14.99 -4.73 8.44
C LYS A 211 15.01 -3.90 9.72
N SER A 212 14.16 -4.25 10.69
CA SER A 212 14.13 -3.60 12.01
C SER A 212 15.49 -3.73 12.73
N ALA A 213 16.09 -4.92 12.72
CA ALA A 213 17.39 -5.17 13.34
C ALA A 213 18.52 -4.37 12.66
N ARG A 214 18.51 -4.25 11.32
CA ARG A 214 19.48 -3.40 10.60
C ARG A 214 19.34 -1.94 10.99
N LEU A 215 18.11 -1.42 11.03
CA LEU A 215 17.84 -0.04 11.41
C LEU A 215 18.29 0.25 12.84
N ALA A 216 17.91 -0.60 13.78
CA ALA A 216 18.29 -0.53 15.18
C ALA A 216 19.81 -0.45 15.38
N ARG A 217 20.56 -1.30 14.66
CA ARG A 217 22.04 -1.29 14.68
C ARG A 217 22.58 0.02 14.10
N ALA A 218 22.03 0.48 12.99
CA ALA A 218 22.52 1.68 12.31
C ALA A 218 22.29 2.96 13.12
N ILE A 219 21.19 3.05 13.88
CA ILE A 219 20.90 4.20 14.75
C ILE A 219 21.47 4.05 16.18
N GLY A 220 22.15 2.94 16.47
CA GLY A 220 22.72 2.66 17.80
C GLY A 220 21.69 2.49 18.91
N LYS A 221 20.43 2.20 18.57
CA LYS A 221 19.33 1.99 19.53
C LYS A 221 18.71 0.61 19.30
N PRO A 222 19.14 -0.44 20.03
CA PRO A 222 18.47 -1.73 19.96
C PRO A 222 17.08 -1.61 20.60
N PRO A 223 15.98 -1.82 19.85
CA PRO A 223 14.66 -1.91 20.46
C PRO A 223 14.59 -3.18 21.32
N PRO A 224 13.72 -3.20 22.35
CA PRO A 224 13.43 -4.44 23.05
C PRO A 224 12.95 -5.50 22.06
N ALA A 225 13.37 -6.75 22.25
CA ALA A 225 12.97 -7.85 21.37
C ALA A 225 11.43 -7.95 21.33
N PRO A 226 10.81 -7.87 20.14
CA PRO A 226 9.36 -7.86 20.05
C PRO A 226 8.78 -9.23 20.46
N THR A 227 7.72 -9.21 21.24
CA THR A 227 6.98 -10.42 21.64
C THR A 227 6.31 -11.09 20.43
N PRO A 228 6.00 -12.40 20.49
CA PRO A 228 5.28 -13.08 19.39
C PRO A 228 3.94 -12.42 19.04
N GLU A 229 3.22 -11.87 20.04
CA GLU A 229 1.98 -11.12 19.81
C GLU A 229 2.22 -9.85 18.99
N GLN A 230 3.27 -9.09 19.30
CA GLN A 230 3.66 -7.89 18.54
C GLN A 230 4.10 -8.23 17.11
N GLN A 231 4.86 -9.31 16.95
CA GLN A 231 5.33 -9.79 15.65
C GLN A 231 4.17 -10.13 14.71
N ASN A 232 3.16 -10.84 15.21
CA ASN A 232 1.98 -11.20 14.42
C ASN A 232 1.16 -9.97 14.02
N ILE A 233 0.88 -9.07 14.98
CA ILE A 233 0.13 -7.82 14.71
C ILE A 233 0.87 -6.97 13.67
N ALA A 234 2.20 -6.82 13.82
CA ALA A 234 3.00 -6.05 12.87
C ALA A 234 3.00 -6.67 11.47
N LEU A 235 3.12 -8.01 11.37
CA LEU A 235 3.08 -8.70 10.08
C LEU A 235 1.72 -8.56 9.39
N GLU A 236 0.63 -8.75 10.13
CA GLU A 236 -0.73 -8.58 9.60
C GLU A 236 -0.94 -7.16 9.09
N HIS A 237 -0.54 -6.16 9.89
CA HIS A 237 -0.63 -4.76 9.49
C HIS A 237 0.23 -4.46 8.26
N GLN A 238 1.48 -4.95 8.21
CA GLN A 238 2.38 -4.77 7.08
C GLN A 238 1.83 -5.41 5.79
N ARG A 239 1.19 -6.57 5.89
CA ARG A 239 0.56 -7.23 4.74
C ARG A 239 -0.67 -6.49 4.26
N LEU A 240 -1.47 -5.96 5.18
CA LEU A 240 -2.63 -5.14 4.85
C LEU A 240 -2.21 -3.86 4.12
N THR A 241 -1.21 -3.13 4.63
CA THR A 241 -0.70 -1.92 3.98
C THR A 241 -0.06 -2.23 2.63
N TRP A 242 0.74 -3.29 2.54
CA TRP A 242 1.33 -3.73 1.27
C TRP A 242 0.27 -4.06 0.23
N ARG A 243 -0.80 -4.78 0.61
CA ARG A 243 -1.90 -5.13 -0.30
C ARG A 243 -2.67 -3.91 -0.74
N SER A 244 -2.99 -3.00 0.19
CA SER A 244 -3.64 -1.73 -0.15
C SER A 244 -2.80 -0.92 -1.15
N ALA A 245 -1.47 -0.91 -0.98
CA ALA A 245 -0.56 -0.24 -1.91
C ALA A 245 -0.48 -0.96 -3.26
N LEU A 246 -0.51 -2.30 -3.29
CA LEU A 246 -0.57 -3.07 -4.54
C LEU A 246 -1.85 -2.74 -5.33
N ASP A 247 -3.01 -2.76 -4.67
CA ASP A 247 -4.29 -2.42 -5.29
C ASP A 247 -4.30 -0.98 -5.81
N GLU A 248 -3.78 -0.02 -5.04
CA GLU A 248 -3.63 1.37 -5.47
C GLU A 248 -2.73 1.50 -6.71
N ALA A 249 -1.58 0.81 -6.73
CA ALA A 249 -0.67 0.81 -7.87
C ALA A 249 -1.31 0.24 -9.15
N LEU A 250 -2.04 -0.88 -9.02
CA LEU A 250 -2.75 -1.51 -10.14
C LEU A 250 -3.84 -0.60 -10.70
N LEU A 251 -4.61 0.07 -9.82
CA LEU A 251 -5.63 1.03 -10.24
C LEU A 251 -5.02 2.27 -10.88
N ASP A 252 -3.90 2.78 -10.36
CA ASP A 252 -3.19 3.91 -10.96
C ASP A 252 -2.71 3.57 -12.39
N HIS A 253 -2.13 2.38 -12.60
CA HIS A 253 -1.77 1.91 -13.95
C HIS A 253 -2.99 1.77 -14.85
N PHE A 254 -4.11 1.26 -14.31
CA PHE A 254 -5.34 1.10 -15.08
C PHE A 254 -5.90 2.46 -15.53
N LEU A 255 -5.90 3.44 -14.64
CA LEU A 255 -6.30 4.82 -14.95
C LEU A 255 -5.44 5.46 -16.04
N HIS A 256 -4.12 5.20 -16.02
CA HIS A 256 -3.20 5.71 -17.04
C HIS A 256 -3.22 4.92 -18.36
N SER A 257 -3.82 3.71 -18.37
CA SER A 257 -3.93 2.88 -19.59
C SER A 257 -4.88 3.47 -20.65
N GLY A 258 -5.81 4.34 -20.24
CA GLY A 258 -6.85 4.89 -21.10
C GLY A 258 -7.97 3.91 -21.46
N ALA A 259 -8.05 2.76 -20.77
CA ALA A 259 -9.10 1.76 -21.00
C ALA A 259 -10.52 2.27 -20.68
N LEU A 260 -10.63 3.22 -19.74
CA LEU A 260 -11.86 3.94 -19.42
C LEU A 260 -11.59 5.45 -19.45
N SER A 261 -12.60 6.23 -19.83
CA SER A 261 -12.59 7.66 -19.60
C SER A 261 -12.68 7.99 -18.10
N ALA A 262 -12.27 9.20 -17.71
CA ALA A 262 -12.38 9.64 -16.31
C ALA A 262 -13.84 9.60 -15.79
N VAL A 263 -14.82 9.88 -16.65
CA VAL A 263 -16.24 9.86 -16.28
C VAL A 263 -16.72 8.43 -16.04
N GLU A 264 -16.35 7.50 -16.92
CA GLU A 264 -16.68 6.08 -16.75
C GLU A 264 -16.01 5.50 -15.50
N PHE A 265 -14.78 5.90 -15.20
CA PHE A 265 -14.09 5.46 -13.99
C PHE A 265 -14.81 5.91 -12.72
N GLU A 266 -15.20 7.19 -12.62
CA GLU A 266 -15.92 7.69 -11.43
C GLU A 266 -17.23 6.94 -11.20
N GLN A 267 -17.89 6.46 -12.25
CA GLN A 267 -19.12 5.66 -12.12
C GLN A 267 -18.88 4.25 -11.58
N VAL A 268 -17.68 3.68 -11.74
CA VAL A 268 -17.34 2.31 -11.33
C VAL A 268 -16.44 2.27 -10.11
N ARG A 269 -15.90 3.41 -9.67
CA ARG A 269 -14.82 3.55 -8.69
C ARG A 269 -15.03 2.73 -7.42
N ASP A 270 -16.21 2.80 -6.83
CA ASP A 270 -16.52 2.14 -5.55
C ASP A 270 -16.87 0.65 -5.72
N THR A 271 -16.98 0.19 -6.96
CA THR A 271 -17.36 -1.18 -7.35
C THR A 271 -16.22 -1.93 -8.04
N VAL A 272 -15.03 -1.31 -8.18
CA VAL A 272 -13.90 -1.97 -8.84
C VAL A 272 -13.41 -3.18 -8.04
N CYS A 273 -13.15 -4.26 -8.76
CA CYS A 273 -12.52 -5.48 -8.27
C CYS A 273 -11.24 -5.73 -9.05
N ILE A 274 -10.20 -6.20 -8.35
CA ILE A 274 -8.90 -6.49 -8.92
C ILE A 274 -8.63 -7.98 -8.70
N VAL A 275 -8.33 -8.71 -9.77
CA VAL A 275 -7.96 -10.12 -9.73
C VAL A 275 -6.52 -10.26 -10.20
N HIS A 276 -5.68 -10.87 -9.37
CA HIS A 276 -4.27 -11.09 -9.66
C HIS A 276 -3.73 -12.35 -8.97
N GLU A 277 -2.55 -12.82 -9.40
CA GLU A 277 -1.96 -14.08 -8.92
C GLU A 277 -1.68 -14.13 -7.40
N ARG A 278 -1.47 -12.99 -6.74
CA ARG A 278 -1.17 -12.91 -5.30
C ARG A 278 -2.38 -13.13 -4.39
N LEU A 279 -3.59 -13.25 -4.93
CA LEU A 279 -4.80 -13.47 -4.13
C LEU A 279 -4.83 -14.89 -3.57
N THR A 280 -5.23 -15.01 -2.30
CA THR A 280 -5.55 -16.30 -1.69
C THR A 280 -6.80 -16.90 -2.33
N GLN A 281 -7.02 -18.20 -2.12
CA GLN A 281 -8.24 -18.85 -2.61
C GLN A 281 -9.51 -18.20 -2.03
N GLU A 282 -9.51 -17.87 -0.75
CA GLU A 282 -10.64 -17.23 -0.06
C GLU A 282 -10.93 -15.86 -0.69
N GLU A 283 -9.89 -15.05 -0.94
CA GLU A 283 -10.06 -13.74 -1.58
C GLU A 283 -10.59 -13.83 -3.01
N VAL A 284 -10.13 -14.81 -3.80
CA VAL A 284 -10.65 -15.04 -5.15
C VAL A 284 -12.14 -15.41 -5.10
N ILE A 285 -12.54 -16.25 -4.14
CA ILE A 285 -13.94 -16.63 -3.95
C ILE A 285 -14.78 -15.40 -3.57
N ASP A 286 -14.32 -14.62 -2.58
CA ASP A 286 -15.01 -13.42 -2.10
C ASP A 286 -15.21 -12.39 -3.21
N ILE A 287 -14.18 -12.18 -4.04
CA ILE A 287 -14.26 -11.28 -5.19
C ILE A 287 -15.23 -11.85 -6.23
N ALA A 288 -15.08 -13.13 -6.61
CA ALA A 288 -15.88 -13.73 -7.66
C ALA A 288 -17.38 -13.78 -7.33
N LEU A 289 -17.73 -13.95 -6.06
CA LEU A 289 -19.11 -14.01 -5.59
C LEU A 289 -19.70 -12.65 -5.20
N ARG A 290 -18.97 -11.54 -5.39
CA ARG A 290 -19.40 -10.21 -4.91
C ARG A 290 -20.77 -9.75 -5.42
N ALA A 291 -21.12 -10.10 -6.67
CA ALA A 291 -22.44 -9.81 -7.27
C ALA A 291 -23.47 -10.93 -7.07
N SER A 292 -23.08 -12.03 -6.41
CA SER A 292 -23.91 -13.22 -6.23
C SER A 292 -24.60 -13.20 -4.86
N PRO A 293 -25.84 -13.71 -4.76
CA PRO A 293 -26.47 -13.98 -3.46
C PRO A 293 -25.79 -15.14 -2.71
N LEU A 294 -24.90 -15.89 -3.37
CA LEU A 294 -24.11 -16.95 -2.74
C LEU A 294 -22.96 -16.33 -1.95
N HIS A 295 -22.86 -16.67 -0.67
CA HIS A 295 -21.74 -16.27 0.19
C HIS A 295 -20.63 -17.33 0.30
N ALA A 296 -20.82 -18.48 -0.34
CA ALA A 296 -19.85 -19.58 -0.34
C ALA A 296 -19.97 -20.44 -1.61
N PRO A 297 -18.90 -21.15 -2.02
CA PRO A 297 -18.94 -22.07 -3.14
C PRO A 297 -19.96 -23.20 -2.93
N ASN A 298 -20.76 -23.49 -3.95
CA ASN A 298 -21.57 -24.70 -3.97
C ASN A 298 -20.70 -25.93 -4.36
N PRO A 299 -21.22 -27.17 -4.29
CA PRO A 299 -20.43 -28.37 -4.60
C PRO A 299 -19.79 -28.38 -6.00
N ALA A 300 -20.48 -27.84 -7.02
CA ALA A 300 -19.94 -27.75 -8.38
C ALA A 300 -18.77 -26.75 -8.47
N MET A 301 -18.88 -25.61 -7.77
CA MET A 301 -17.79 -24.63 -7.66
C MET A 301 -16.61 -25.20 -6.88
N ALA A 302 -16.85 -25.91 -5.78
CA ALA A 302 -15.79 -26.56 -5.01
C ALA A 302 -15.01 -27.57 -5.87
N GLN A 303 -15.71 -28.35 -6.70
CA GLN A 303 -15.08 -29.27 -7.65
C GLN A 303 -14.27 -28.53 -8.73
N ALA A 304 -14.75 -27.40 -9.23
CA ALA A 304 -14.03 -26.60 -10.21
C ALA A 304 -12.78 -25.93 -9.60
N LEU A 305 -12.88 -25.42 -8.37
CA LEU A 305 -11.75 -24.85 -7.63
C LEU A 305 -10.64 -25.86 -7.38
N GLU A 306 -11.03 -27.11 -7.09
CA GLU A 306 -10.12 -28.24 -6.93
C GLU A 306 -9.32 -28.54 -8.22
N ALA A 307 -9.94 -28.37 -9.39
CA ALA A 307 -9.27 -28.54 -10.68
C ALA A 307 -8.34 -27.35 -11.03
N CYS A 308 -8.61 -26.17 -10.48
CA CYS A 308 -7.90 -24.91 -10.78
C CYS A 308 -6.93 -24.48 -9.66
N ARG A 309 -6.29 -25.42 -8.96
CA ARG A 309 -5.42 -25.14 -7.80
C ARG A 309 -4.23 -24.22 -8.07
N SER A 310 -3.75 -24.12 -9.31
CA SER A 310 -2.48 -23.47 -9.64
C SER A 310 -2.55 -21.96 -9.91
N SER A 311 -3.72 -21.37 -10.18
CA SER A 311 -3.81 -19.96 -10.58
C SER A 311 -5.05 -19.27 -10.01
N ALA A 312 -4.87 -18.03 -9.53
CA ALA A 312 -5.95 -17.18 -9.06
C ALA A 312 -6.94 -16.84 -10.20
N ASP A 313 -6.44 -16.52 -11.39
CA ASP A 313 -7.27 -16.24 -12.56
C ASP A 313 -8.10 -17.45 -12.98
N ALA A 314 -7.48 -18.65 -12.98
CA ALA A 314 -8.19 -19.88 -13.33
C ALA A 314 -9.32 -20.19 -12.32
N ARG A 315 -9.07 -19.98 -11.02
CA ARG A 315 -10.09 -20.12 -9.97
C ARG A 315 -11.23 -19.11 -10.16
N PHE A 316 -10.88 -17.85 -10.43
CA PHE A 316 -11.85 -16.79 -10.66
C PHE A 316 -12.75 -17.12 -11.85
N ASP A 317 -12.16 -17.46 -13.00
CA ASP A 317 -12.88 -17.81 -14.22
C ASP A 317 -13.76 -19.05 -14.02
N ALA A 318 -13.29 -20.05 -13.27
CA ALA A 318 -14.08 -21.23 -12.93
C ALA A 318 -15.36 -20.87 -12.15
N ILE A 319 -15.29 -19.95 -11.19
CA ILE A 319 -16.48 -19.47 -10.47
C ILE A 319 -17.37 -18.64 -11.40
N GLN A 320 -16.82 -17.65 -12.12
CA GLN A 320 -17.61 -16.78 -13.00
C GLN A 320 -18.38 -17.55 -14.08
N ASN A 321 -17.78 -18.61 -14.63
CA ASN A 321 -18.41 -19.43 -15.67
C ASN A 321 -19.60 -20.25 -15.16
N LEU A 322 -19.62 -20.58 -13.86
CA LEU A 322 -20.72 -21.30 -13.22
C LEU A 322 -21.86 -20.36 -12.77
N LEU A 323 -21.60 -19.06 -12.66
CA LEU A 323 -22.62 -18.08 -12.30
C LEU A 323 -23.53 -17.74 -13.50
N PRO A 324 -24.82 -17.45 -13.27
CA PRO A 324 -25.69 -16.85 -14.27
C PRO A 324 -25.12 -15.52 -14.78
N PRO A 325 -25.39 -15.10 -16.03
CA PRO A 325 -24.88 -13.84 -16.58
C PRO A 325 -25.17 -12.59 -15.73
N SER A 326 -26.34 -12.55 -15.08
CA SER A 326 -26.75 -11.46 -14.17
C SER A 326 -26.02 -11.43 -12.84
N GLN A 327 -25.14 -12.40 -12.56
CA GLN A 327 -24.32 -12.46 -11.34
C GLN A 327 -22.83 -12.43 -11.66
N ARG A 328 -22.46 -12.33 -12.95
CA ARG A 328 -21.07 -12.24 -13.38
C ARG A 328 -20.57 -10.81 -13.26
N LEU A 329 -19.31 -10.66 -12.86
CA LEU A 329 -18.67 -9.36 -12.82
C LEU A 329 -18.40 -8.86 -14.24
N ARG A 330 -18.53 -7.56 -14.46
CA ARG A 330 -18.30 -6.95 -15.77
C ARG A 330 -16.82 -6.67 -15.97
N TRP A 331 -16.24 -7.16 -17.07
CA TRP A 331 -14.85 -6.87 -17.44
C TRP A 331 -14.64 -5.38 -17.75
N LEU A 332 -13.60 -4.77 -17.16
CA LEU A 332 -13.21 -3.39 -17.45
C LEU A 332 -11.88 -3.31 -18.23
N GLY A 333 -10.93 -4.20 -17.94
CA GLY A 333 -9.65 -4.23 -18.63
C GLY A 333 -8.56 -4.96 -17.84
N GLN A 334 -7.32 -4.78 -18.27
CA GLN A 334 -6.15 -5.41 -17.65
C GLN A 334 -4.95 -4.47 -17.59
N VAL A 335 -4.07 -4.73 -16.64
CA VAL A 335 -2.78 -4.04 -16.48
C VAL A 335 -1.67 -5.07 -16.35
N SER A 336 -0.45 -4.67 -16.69
CA SER A 336 0.75 -5.51 -16.56
C SER A 336 1.65 -5.12 -15.40
N LEU A 337 1.42 -3.96 -14.78
CA LEU A 337 2.26 -3.39 -13.73
C LEU A 337 1.43 -3.00 -12.50
N PRO A 338 1.98 -3.16 -11.28
CA PRO A 338 3.27 -3.79 -10.97
C PRO A 338 3.34 -5.30 -11.29
N LEU A 339 2.19 -5.95 -11.42
CA LEU A 339 2.08 -7.34 -11.87
C LEU A 339 0.82 -7.51 -12.74
N PRO A 340 0.71 -8.58 -13.54
CA PRO A 340 -0.48 -8.82 -14.35
C PRO A 340 -1.74 -8.90 -13.49
N ALA A 341 -2.72 -8.04 -13.80
CA ALA A 341 -4.00 -8.03 -13.11
C ALA A 341 -5.17 -7.74 -14.05
N ARG A 342 -6.32 -8.26 -13.66
CA ARG A 342 -7.60 -8.21 -14.35
C ARG A 342 -8.56 -7.34 -13.52
N ILE A 343 -9.15 -6.33 -14.15
CA ILE A 343 -9.99 -5.33 -13.48
C ILE A 343 -11.44 -5.53 -13.90
N TYR A 344 -12.34 -5.58 -12.91
CA TYR A 344 -13.77 -5.80 -13.10
C TYR A 344 -14.60 -4.76 -12.35
N ASP A 345 -15.84 -4.55 -12.77
CA ASP A 345 -16.89 -3.88 -12.02
C ASP A 345 -17.76 -4.94 -11.34
N SER A 346 -17.99 -4.78 -10.03
CA SER A 346 -18.81 -5.69 -9.25
C SER A 346 -20.30 -5.57 -9.50
N ARG A 347 -20.76 -4.52 -10.18
CA ARG A 347 -22.14 -4.46 -10.63
C ARG A 347 -22.32 -5.45 -11.78
N PRO A 348 -23.43 -6.22 -11.77
CA PRO A 348 -23.65 -7.21 -12.80
C PRO A 348 -23.76 -6.55 -14.17
N ALA A 349 -23.29 -7.25 -15.21
CA ALA A 349 -23.28 -6.75 -16.58
C ALA A 349 -24.69 -6.49 -17.16
N TYR A 350 -25.74 -6.95 -16.49
CA TYR A 350 -27.15 -6.78 -16.86
C TYR A 350 -27.95 -6.43 -15.60
N ALA A 351 -28.32 -5.16 -15.44
CA ALA A 351 -29.46 -4.78 -14.64
C ALA A 351 -30.65 -4.72 -15.62
N PRO A 352 -31.71 -5.53 -15.47
CA PRO A 352 -32.94 -5.24 -16.18
C PRO A 352 -33.40 -3.84 -15.77
N ASP A 353 -33.69 -2.98 -16.74
CA ASP A 353 -34.29 -1.68 -16.46
C ASP A 353 -35.53 -1.90 -15.58
N GLU A 354 -35.54 -1.34 -14.37
CA GLU A 354 -36.69 -1.42 -13.46
C GLU A 354 -37.92 -0.64 -13.98
N ASP A 355 -37.81 -0.02 -15.17
CA ASP A 355 -38.85 0.79 -15.81
C ASP A 355 -39.83 -0.01 -16.69
N GLU A 356 -39.66 -1.33 -16.84
CA GLU A 356 -40.68 -2.21 -17.45
C GLU A 356 -41.50 -2.98 -16.39
N GLN A 357 -41.93 -2.29 -15.33
CA GLN A 357 -43.07 -2.75 -14.52
C GLN A 357 -44.38 -2.24 -15.12
N ASP A 358 -44.93 -3.05 -16.03
CA ASP A 358 -46.37 -3.30 -16.16
C ASP A 358 -47.29 -2.06 -16.17
N ASP A 359 -47.17 -1.22 -17.21
CA ASP A 359 -48.27 -0.37 -17.65
C ASP A 359 -49.38 -1.27 -18.24
N GLY A 360 -50.13 -1.92 -17.34
CA GLY A 360 -51.34 -2.64 -17.69
C GLY A 360 -52.28 -1.74 -18.51
N PRO A 361 -53.01 -2.30 -19.49
CA PRO A 361 -53.81 -1.49 -20.41
C PRO A 361 -54.85 -0.68 -19.64
N LEU A 362 -54.79 0.65 -19.82
CA LEU A 362 -55.78 1.60 -19.33
C LEU A 362 -57.19 1.13 -19.70
N PRO A 363 -58.15 1.09 -18.76
CA PRO A 363 -59.52 0.72 -19.08
C PRO A 363 -60.10 1.76 -20.04
N ALA A 364 -60.67 1.28 -21.15
CA ALA A 364 -61.30 2.11 -22.17
C ALA A 364 -62.42 2.97 -21.55
N PRO A 365 -62.57 4.24 -21.99
CA PRO A 365 -63.58 5.14 -21.46
C PRO A 365 -64.95 4.61 -21.87
N GLY A 366 -65.80 4.39 -20.86
CA GLY A 366 -67.09 3.74 -21.02
C GLY A 366 -68.06 4.49 -21.92
N GLN A 367 -69.04 3.75 -22.43
CA GLN A 367 -70.36 4.20 -22.88
C GLN A 367 -71.29 2.98 -22.90
N PRO A 368 -72.62 3.13 -22.79
CA PRO A 368 -73.43 4.02 -21.96
C PRO A 368 -74.26 3.28 -20.89
#